data_AF-A0A536THX5-F1
#
_entry.id   AF-A0A536THX5-F1
#
_cell.length_a   1.000
_cell.length_b   1.000
_cell.length_c   1.000
_cell.angle_alpha   90.00
_cell.angle_beta   90.00
_cell.angle_gamma   90.00
#
_symmetry.space_group_name_H-M   'P 1'
#
loop_
_entity.id
_entity.type
_entity.pdbx_description
1 polymer ?
#
loop_
_entity_poly.entity_id
_entity_poly.type
_entity_poly.pdbx_seq_one_letter_code
_entity_poly.pdbx_strand_id
1 'polypeptide(L)'
;MTRALCAFLLLFGISWPTSADDTKPLTTILLVARAELADSNFKDSVVLVMNNIGPAPAGVIIHRPTRIAVSRLFPDLERLAQLDDKLYFGGPVET
;
A
#
# COMPACT_ATOMS: atom_id res chain seq x y z
N MET A 1 32.09 52.21 -13.34
CA MET A 1 30.92 51.87 -14.18
C MET A 1 30.49 50.45 -13.86
N THR A 2 29.93 50.24 -12.66
CA THR A 2 29.84 48.90 -12.05
C THR A 2 28.56 48.68 -11.24
N ARG A 3 27.58 49.60 -11.31
CA ARG A 3 26.30 49.49 -10.58
C ARG A 3 25.09 49.18 -11.47
N ALA A 4 25.25 49.23 -12.79
CA ALA A 4 24.15 49.00 -13.74
C ALA A 4 24.00 47.53 -14.17
N LEU A 5 24.96 46.64 -13.83
CA LEU A 5 24.95 45.25 -14.29
C LEU A 5 24.17 44.29 -13.37
N CYS A 6 23.89 44.66 -12.12
CA CYS A 6 23.19 43.79 -11.18
C CYS A 6 21.65 43.87 -11.26
N ALA A 7 21.09 44.88 -11.94
CA ALA A 7 19.64 45.10 -11.95
C ALA A 7 18.90 44.31 -13.04
N PHE A 8 19.61 43.70 -14.01
CA PHE A 8 18.98 42.94 -15.11
C PHE A 8 18.84 41.44 -14.82
N LEU A 9 19.43 40.94 -13.73
CA LEU A 9 19.40 39.53 -13.34
C LEU A 9 18.22 39.14 -12.44
N LEU A 10 17.36 40.10 -12.07
CA LEU A 10 16.20 39.86 -11.18
C LEU A 10 14.84 39.81 -11.91
N LEU A 11 14.81 40.02 -13.23
CA LEU A 11 13.56 40.01 -14.02
C LEU A 11 13.29 38.70 -14.79
N PHE A 12 14.25 37.78 -14.83
CA PHE A 12 14.00 36.41 -15.24
C PHE A 12 13.80 35.55 -13.99
N GLY A 13 12.65 35.75 -13.35
CA GLY A 13 12.09 34.74 -12.46
C GLY A 13 11.90 33.46 -13.26
N ILE A 14 12.93 32.61 -13.26
CA ILE A 14 12.86 31.23 -13.69
C ILE A 14 11.87 30.58 -12.72
N SER A 15 10.59 30.60 -13.10
CA SER A 15 9.61 29.68 -12.57
C SER A 15 10.15 28.30 -12.88
N TRP A 16 10.93 27.73 -11.95
CA TRP A 16 11.20 26.31 -11.97
C TRP A 16 9.81 25.66 -12.04
N PRO A 17 9.54 24.81 -13.04
CA PRO A 17 8.37 23.96 -12.92
C PRO A 17 8.56 23.21 -11.61
N THR A 18 7.71 23.48 -10.62
CA THR A 18 7.54 22.57 -9.51
C THR A 18 7.09 21.30 -10.21
N SER A 19 7.95 20.28 -10.28
CA SER A 19 7.50 18.97 -10.75
C SER A 19 6.31 18.64 -9.88
N ALA A 20 5.14 18.44 -10.50
CA ALA A 20 4.04 17.78 -9.83
C ALA A 20 4.62 16.48 -9.28
N ASP A 21 4.37 16.20 -8.01
CA ASP A 21 4.70 14.91 -7.41
C ASP A 21 4.26 13.83 -8.39
N ASP A 22 5.21 12.99 -8.80
CA ASP A 22 4.98 11.88 -9.75
C ASP A 22 4.22 10.79 -8.97
N THR A 23 3.07 11.16 -8.41
CA THR A 23 2.25 10.31 -7.57
C THR A 23 1.67 9.24 -8.48
N LYS A 24 2.40 8.13 -8.60
CA LYS A 24 1.96 6.96 -9.35
C LYS A 24 0.52 6.67 -8.95
N PRO A 25 -0.43 6.63 -9.91
CA PRO A 25 -1.83 6.45 -9.58
C PRO A 25 -2.01 5.18 -8.75
N LEU A 26 -2.72 5.32 -7.63
CA LEU A 26 -3.06 4.20 -6.76
C LEU A 26 -3.77 3.15 -7.59
N THR A 27 -3.09 2.03 -7.80
CA THR A 27 -3.65 0.94 -8.59
C THR A 27 -4.03 -0.17 -7.62
N THR A 28 -5.33 -0.43 -7.57
CA THR A 28 -5.91 -1.54 -6.81
C THR A 28 -6.38 -2.60 -7.78
N ILE A 29 -5.75 -3.77 -7.74
CA ILE A 29 -6.11 -4.91 -8.61
C ILE A 29 -6.46 -6.11 -7.73
N LEU A 30 -7.50 -6.84 -8.11
CA LEU A 30 -7.79 -8.15 -7.57
C LEU A 30 -7.20 -9.23 -8.49
N LEU A 31 -6.32 -10.06 -7.95
CA LEU A 31 -5.84 -11.26 -8.61
C LEU A 31 -6.67 -12.43 -8.12
N VAL A 32 -7.42 -13.06 -9.01
CA VAL A 32 -8.19 -14.28 -8.72
C VAL A 32 -7.40 -15.48 -9.22
N ALA A 33 -7.10 -16.42 -8.32
CA ALA A 33 -6.40 -17.64 -8.66
C ALA A 33 -7.21 -18.46 -9.68
N ARG A 34 -6.51 -18.99 -10.68
CA ARG A 34 -7.10 -20.00 -11.56
C ARG A 34 -7.34 -21.29 -10.78
N ALA A 35 -8.35 -22.06 -11.19
CA ALA A 35 -8.73 -23.31 -10.52
C ALA A 35 -7.59 -24.35 -10.51
N GLU A 36 -6.69 -24.31 -11.50
CA GLU A 36 -5.59 -25.26 -11.65
C GLU A 36 -4.31 -24.84 -10.90
N LEU A 37 -4.34 -23.71 -10.17
CA LEU A 37 -3.16 -23.23 -9.45
C LEU A 37 -2.83 -24.17 -8.27
N ALA A 38 -1.75 -24.94 -8.42
CA ALA A 38 -1.34 -25.97 -7.46
C ALA A 38 -0.70 -25.42 -6.17
N ASP A 39 -0.22 -24.18 -6.17
CA ASP A 39 0.44 -23.59 -5.00
C ASP A 39 -0.54 -23.46 -3.82
N SER A 40 -0.29 -24.20 -2.74
CA SER A 40 -1.16 -24.22 -1.56
C SER A 40 -1.33 -22.85 -0.90
N ASN A 41 -0.34 -21.96 -1.02
CA ASN A 41 -0.42 -20.62 -0.45
C ASN A 41 -1.49 -19.79 -1.16
N PHE A 42 -1.74 -20.03 -2.46
CA PHE A 42 -2.58 -19.19 -3.31
C PHE A 42 -3.70 -19.92 -4.04
N LYS A 43 -3.83 -21.25 -3.92
CA LYS A 43 -4.93 -22.02 -4.52
C LYS A 43 -6.29 -21.46 -4.10
N ASP A 44 -7.23 -21.30 -5.02
CA ASP A 44 -8.55 -20.73 -4.71
C ASP A 44 -8.48 -19.34 -4.05
N SER A 45 -7.42 -18.54 -4.29
CA SER A 45 -7.23 -17.25 -3.63
C SER A 45 -7.75 -16.04 -4.39
N VAL A 46 -8.17 -15.01 -3.63
CA VAL A 46 -8.36 -13.64 -4.13
C VAL A 46 -7.38 -12.74 -3.40
N VAL A 47 -6.46 -12.12 -4.15
CA VAL A 47 -5.41 -11.25 -3.63
C VAL A 47 -5.70 -9.81 -4.02
N LEU A 48 -5.79 -8.92 -3.03
CA LEU A 48 -5.83 -7.48 -3.20
C LEU A 48 -4.40 -6.95 -3.32
N VAL A 49 -4.03 -6.40 -4.48
CA VAL A 49 -2.70 -5.85 -4.74
C VAL A 49 -2.73 -4.32 -4.74
N MET A 50 -1.80 -3.71 -4.02
CA MET A 50 -1.65 -2.26 -3.83
C MET A 50 -0.22 -1.86 -4.17
N ASN A 51 -0.06 -0.75 -4.90
CA ASN A 51 1.24 -0.32 -5.45
C ASN A 51 1.96 0.78 -4.64
N ASN A 52 1.38 1.22 -3.52
CA ASN A 52 1.82 2.40 -2.76
C ASN A 52 2.28 2.09 -1.32
N ILE A 53 2.49 0.81 -0.97
CA ILE A 53 2.81 0.38 0.40
C ILE A 53 4.33 0.13 0.58
N GLY A 54 5.14 0.36 -0.44
CA GLY A 54 6.58 0.18 -0.35
C GLY A 54 7.30 0.24 -1.71
N PRO A 55 8.55 -0.23 -1.79
CA PRO A 55 9.34 -0.21 -3.02
C PRO A 55 8.79 -1.15 -4.11
N ALA A 56 7.91 -2.09 -3.76
CA ALA A 56 7.24 -3.01 -4.66
C ALA A 56 5.76 -3.16 -4.30
N PRO A 57 4.90 -3.58 -5.24
CA PRO A 57 3.50 -3.89 -4.94
C PRO A 57 3.39 -4.95 -3.84
N ALA A 58 2.50 -4.70 -2.89
CA ALA A 58 2.18 -5.64 -1.82
C ALA A 58 0.77 -6.20 -2.05
N GLY A 59 0.60 -7.48 -1.74
CA GLY A 59 -0.67 -8.20 -1.90
C GLY A 59 -1.12 -8.83 -0.60
N VAL A 60 -2.43 -8.81 -0.33
CA VAL A 60 -3.04 -9.52 0.81
C VAL A 60 -4.20 -10.41 0.34
N ILE A 61 -4.25 -11.64 0.83
CA ILE A 61 -5.39 -12.54 0.61
C ILE A 61 -6.56 -12.08 1.49
N ILE A 62 -7.74 -11.87 0.89
CA ILE A 62 -8.87 -11.19 1.55
C ILE A 62 -10.06 -12.09 1.91
N HIS A 63 -10.02 -13.37 1.54
CA HIS A 63 -11.18 -14.28 1.67
C HIS A 63 -10.85 -15.59 2.41
N ARG A 64 -9.75 -15.61 3.18
CA ARG A 64 -9.34 -16.78 3.99
C ARG A 64 -9.36 -16.46 5.49
N PRO A 65 -10.51 -16.58 6.16
CA PRO A 65 -10.58 -16.42 7.60
C PRO A 65 -9.85 -17.56 8.32
N THR A 66 -9.17 -17.21 9.41
CA THR A 66 -8.57 -18.17 10.34
C THR A 66 -9.54 -18.50 11.48
N ARG A 67 -9.11 -19.37 12.40
CA ARG A 67 -9.87 -19.65 13.64
C ARG A 67 -9.52 -18.69 14.78
N ILE A 68 -8.61 -17.75 14.56
CA ILE A 68 -8.10 -16.85 15.59
C ILE A 68 -8.98 -15.59 15.62
N ALA A 69 -9.55 -15.28 16.79
CA ALA A 69 -10.28 -14.03 16.99
C ALA A 69 -9.31 -12.85 17.15
N VAL A 70 -9.69 -11.67 16.69
CA VAL A 70 -8.91 -10.43 16.83
C VAL A 70 -8.62 -10.15 18.32
N SER A 71 -9.64 -10.32 19.17
CA SER A 71 -9.53 -10.15 20.64
C SER A 71 -8.45 -11.01 21.30
N ARG A 72 -8.09 -12.15 20.68
CA ARG A 72 -7.04 -13.03 21.21
C ARG A 72 -5.63 -12.46 21.03
N LEU A 73 -5.37 -11.70 19.97
CA LEU A 73 -4.03 -11.12 19.71
C LEU A 73 -3.89 -9.71 20.27
N PHE A 74 -5.00 -8.98 20.43
CA PHE A 74 -5.01 -7.60 20.90
C PHE A 74 -5.90 -7.43 22.14
N PRO A 75 -5.65 -8.19 23.23
CA PRO A 75 -6.52 -8.18 24.41
C PRO A 75 -6.52 -6.83 25.13
N ASP A 76 -5.42 -6.09 25.07
CA ASP A 76 -5.25 -4.83 25.80
C ASP A 76 -5.86 -3.62 25.06
N LEU A 77 -6.27 -3.81 23.80
CA LEU A 77 -6.95 -2.78 23.02
C LEU A 77 -8.46 -2.96 23.20
N GLU A 78 -9.05 -2.23 24.15
CA GLU A 78 -10.48 -2.37 24.54
C GLU A 78 -11.43 -2.46 23.34
N ARG A 79 -11.19 -1.65 22.30
CA ARG A 79 -12.01 -1.64 21.08
C ARG A 79 -11.94 -2.95 20.28
N LEU A 80 -10.79 -3.62 20.29
CA LEU A 80 -10.55 -4.88 19.58
C LEU A 80 -10.85 -6.11 20.46
N ALA A 81 -10.71 -5.96 21.77
CA ALA A 81 -11.02 -7.00 22.74
C ALA A 81 -12.50 -7.41 22.73
N GLN A 82 -13.39 -6.50 22.33
CA GLN A 82 -14.83 -6.75 22.20
C GLN A 82 -15.23 -7.35 20.84
N LEU A 83 -14.30 -7.51 19.90
CA LEU A 83 -14.59 -8.02 18.56
C LEU A 83 -14.49 -9.55 18.51
N ASP A 84 -15.54 -10.17 17.98
CA ASP A 84 -15.56 -11.61 17.66
C ASP A 84 -15.01 -11.93 16.26
N ASP A 85 -14.67 -10.88 15.50
CA ASP A 85 -14.07 -10.95 14.17
C ASP A 85 -12.86 -11.89 14.13
N LYS A 86 -12.72 -12.59 13.01
CA LYS A 86 -11.58 -13.48 12.76
C LYS A 86 -10.48 -12.77 12.03
N LEU A 87 -9.24 -13.10 12.39
CA LEU A 87 -8.08 -12.73 11.59
C LEU A 87 -8.10 -13.47 10.27
N TYR A 88 -7.68 -12.79 9.22
CA TYR A 88 -7.54 -13.36 7.89
C TYR A 88 -6.08 -13.73 7.64
N PHE A 89 -5.87 -14.87 6.98
CA PHE A 89 -4.55 -15.24 6.51
C PHE A 89 -4.20 -14.37 5.30
N GLY A 90 -3.27 -13.42 5.47
CA GLY A 90 -2.90 -12.44 4.45
C GLY A 90 -1.96 -12.97 3.38
N GLY A 91 -1.22 -14.05 3.64
CA GLY A 91 -0.23 -14.61 2.73
C GLY A 91 0.92 -15.29 3.48
N PRO A 92 1.87 -15.91 2.77
CA PRO A 92 2.97 -16.67 3.37
C PRO A 92 4.14 -15.82 3.86
N VAL A 93 4.05 -14.50 3.76
CA VAL A 93 5.11 -13.57 4.17
C VAL A 93 4.87 -13.20 5.64
N GLU A 94 5.92 -13.28 6.47
CA GLU A 94 5.90 -12.84 7.88
C GLU A 94 4.73 -13.40 8.71
N THR A 95 4.45 -14.70 8.58
CA THR A 95 3.31 -15.37 9.23
C THR A 95 3.58 -15.78 10.68
#